data_AF-A0A1B1PRU6-F1
#
_entry.id   AF-A0A1B1PRU6-F1
#
_cell.length_a   1.000
_cell.length_b   1.000
_cell.length_c   1.000
_cell.angle_alpha   90.00
_cell.angle_beta   90.00
_cell.angle_gamma   90.00
#
_symmetry.space_group_name_H-M   'P 1'
#
loop_
_entity.id
_entity.type
_entity.pdbx_description
1 polymer ?
#
loop_
_entity_poly.entity_id
_entity_poly.type
_entity_poly.pdbx_seq_one_letter_code
_entity_poly.pdbx_strand_id
1 'polypeptide(L)'
;MVLIHLDEELTRLEEEREMIADMLRHLGADMRRLRGQYEESGTLDKPETSKAVADLRYWLKVAHETEALITNVRRKQKGIAGDWALDLERARLEVGCRMARLRRCCGAGELSD
;
A
#
# COMPACT_ATOMS: atom_id res chain seq x y z
N MET A 1 0.78 20.90 3.77
CA MET A 1 1.02 19.90 4.83
C MET A 1 0.08 18.72 4.59
N VAL A 2 0.36 17.90 3.56
CA VAL A 2 -0.43 16.72 3.16
C VAL A 2 0.51 15.55 2.90
N LEU A 3 1.69 15.82 2.34
CA LEU A 3 2.76 14.83 2.14
C LEU A 3 3.23 14.18 3.47
N ILE A 4 3.40 14.95 4.53
CA ILE A 4 3.85 14.45 5.85
C ILE A 4 2.89 13.37 6.38
N HIS A 5 1.58 13.56 6.24
CA HIS A 5 0.58 12.57 6.68
C HIS A 5 0.57 11.29 5.83
N LEU A 6 0.88 11.36 4.54
CA LEU A 6 0.98 10.18 3.68
C LEU A 6 2.24 9.35 4.00
N ASP A 7 3.34 10.02 4.37
CA ASP A 7 4.59 9.35 4.77
C ASP A 7 4.43 8.65 6.12
N GLU A 8 3.76 9.28 7.09
CA GLU A 8 3.38 8.67 8.37
C GLU A 8 2.45 7.46 8.18
N GLU A 9 1.42 7.59 7.32
CA GLU A 9 0.48 6.51 7.01
C GLU A 9 1.18 5.34 6.31
N LEU A 10 2.06 5.62 5.35
CA LEU A 10 2.84 4.57 4.68
C LEU A 10 3.75 3.83 5.67
N THR A 11 4.47 4.57 6.53
CA THR A 11 5.36 3.97 7.52
C THR A 11 4.60 3.02 8.44
N ARG A 12 3.43 3.45 8.94
CA ARG A 12 2.56 2.61 9.77
C ARG A 12 2.09 1.35 9.04
N LEU A 13 1.69 1.48 7.78
CA LEU A 13 1.26 0.32 6.98
C LEU A 13 2.42 -0.64 6.68
N GLU A 14 3.64 -0.13 6.49
CA GLU A 14 4.84 -0.96 6.31
C GLU A 14 5.21 -1.71 7.60
N GLU A 15 5.09 -1.08 8.76
CA GLU A 15 5.23 -1.75 10.06
C GLU A 15 4.18 -2.86 10.24
N GLU A 16 2.93 -2.57 9.88
CA GLU A 16 1.85 -3.55 9.91
C GLU A 16 2.12 -4.73 8.98
N ARG A 17 2.65 -4.48 7.77
CA ARG A 17 3.07 -5.54 6.83
C ARG A 17 4.14 -6.43 7.45
N GLU A 18 5.15 -5.87 8.12
CA GLU A 18 6.19 -6.67 8.76
C GLU A 18 5.63 -7.55 9.87
N MET A 19 4.72 -7.02 10.70
CA MET A 19 4.03 -7.81 11.73
C MET A 19 3.22 -8.96 11.11
N ILE A 20 2.49 -8.70 10.02
CA ILE A 20 1.73 -9.72 9.30
C ILE A 20 2.68 -10.80 8.74
N ALA A 21 3.82 -10.39 8.18
CA ALA A 21 4.82 -11.32 7.67
C ALA A 21 5.38 -12.22 8.78
N ASP A 22 5.63 -11.66 9.96
CA ASP A 22 6.00 -12.45 11.15
C ASP A 22 4.92 -13.45 11.55
N MET A 23 3.66 -13.03 11.62
CA MET A 23 2.55 -13.93 11.95
C MET A 23 2.41 -15.08 10.95
N LEU A 24 2.53 -14.80 9.65
CA LEU A 24 2.50 -15.82 8.60
C LEU A 24 3.70 -16.80 8.71
N ARG A 25 4.89 -16.32 9.08
CA ARG A 25 6.05 -17.18 9.35
C ARG A 25 5.79 -18.14 10.52
N HIS A 26 5.21 -17.64 11.61
CA HIS A 26 4.86 -18.45 12.78
C HIS A 26 3.81 -19.51 12.44
N LEU A 27 2.73 -19.12 11.75
CA LEU A 27 1.69 -20.07 11.32
C LEU A 27 2.25 -21.13 10.36
N GLY A 28 3.20 -20.74 9.49
CA GLY A 28 3.92 -21.70 8.65
C GLY A 28 4.76 -22.70 9.44
N ALA A 29 5.34 -22.27 10.58
CA ALA A 29 6.05 -23.17 11.49
C ALA A 29 5.07 -24.13 12.20
N ASP A 30 3.93 -23.62 12.68
CA ASP A 30 2.90 -24.44 13.33
C ASP A 30 2.34 -25.51 12.39
N MET A 31 2.08 -25.16 11.13
CA MET A 31 1.60 -26.12 10.13
C MET A 31 2.64 -27.21 9.84
N ARG A 32 3.94 -26.86 9.83
CA ARG A 32 5.02 -27.86 9.70
C ARG A 32 5.09 -28.77 10.93
N ARG A 33 4.89 -28.22 12.13
CA ARG A 33 4.83 -29.01 13.37
C ARG A 33 3.66 -30.00 13.35
N LEU A 34 2.46 -29.54 13.00
CA LEU A 34 1.27 -30.40 12.88
C LEU A 34 1.47 -31.52 11.86
N ARG A 35 2.13 -31.22 10.72
CA ARG A 35 2.48 -32.24 9.73
C ARG A 35 3.45 -33.28 10.31
N GLY A 36 4.48 -32.85 11.04
CA GLY A 36 5.42 -33.77 11.69
C GLY A 36 4.72 -34.69 12.71
N GLN A 37 3.82 -34.14 13.52
CA GLN A 37 3.02 -34.93 14.47
C GLN A 37 2.15 -35.99 13.76
N TYR A 38 1.59 -35.65 12.61
CA TYR A 38 0.84 -36.60 11.79
C TYR A 38 1.73 -37.71 11.22
N GLU A 39 2.91 -37.35 10.72
CA GLU A 39 3.87 -38.31 10.18
C GLU A 39 4.36 -39.29 11.26
N GLU A 40 4.52 -38.84 12.50
CA GLU A 40 4.95 -39.68 13.63
C GLU A 40 3.82 -40.53 14.23
N SER A 41 2.64 -39.93 14.47
CA SER A 41 1.56 -40.57 15.22
C SER A 41 0.45 -41.17 14.35
N GLY A 42 0.43 -40.86 13.05
CA GLY A 42 -0.66 -41.21 12.12
C GLY A 42 -1.98 -40.49 12.42
N THR A 43 -2.00 -39.59 13.39
CA THR A 43 -3.21 -38.88 13.85
C THR A 43 -2.98 -37.38 13.88
N LEU A 44 -4.03 -36.61 13.59
CA LEU A 44 -4.02 -35.15 13.64
C LEU A 44 -5.02 -34.71 14.70
N ASP A 45 -4.62 -33.72 15.50
CA ASP A 45 -5.58 -32.99 16.31
C ASP A 45 -6.42 -32.08 15.39
N LYS A 46 -7.62 -32.55 15.05
CA LYS A 46 -8.55 -31.86 14.15
C LYS A 46 -8.87 -30.42 14.59
N PRO A 47 -9.23 -30.13 15.86
CA PRO A 47 -9.47 -28.76 16.30
C PRO A 47 -8.24 -27.86 16.16
N GLU A 48 -7.04 -28.31 16.57
CA GLU A 48 -5.81 -27.52 16.42
C GLU A 48 -5.49 -27.24 14.95
N THR A 49 -5.62 -28.26 14.09
CA THR A 49 -5.39 -28.12 12.64
C THR A 49 -6.39 -27.18 11.98
N SER A 50 -7.67 -27.30 12.31
CA SER A 50 -8.73 -26.43 11.78
C SER A 50 -8.50 -24.97 12.18
N LYS A 51 -8.08 -24.74 13.43
CA LYS A 51 -7.72 -23.42 13.93
C LYS A 51 -6.53 -22.84 13.17
N ALA A 52 -5.43 -23.58 13.04
CA ALA A 52 -4.24 -23.11 12.32
C ALA A 52 -4.55 -22.73 10.87
N VAL A 53 -5.40 -23.51 10.18
CA VAL A 53 -5.85 -23.20 8.82
C VAL A 53 -6.76 -21.96 8.79
N ALA A 54 -7.63 -21.78 9.77
CA ALA A 54 -8.50 -20.60 9.86
C ALA A 54 -7.68 -19.32 10.10
N ASP A 55 -6.72 -19.37 11.02
CA ASP A 55 -5.82 -18.27 11.34
C ASP A 55 -4.96 -17.91 10.11
N LEU A 56 -4.44 -18.91 9.39
CA LEU A 56 -3.71 -18.69 8.13
C LEU A 56 -4.55 -17.96 7.07
N ARG A 57 -5.81 -18.39 6.85
CA ARG A 57 -6.71 -17.71 5.90
C ARG A 57 -6.99 -16.26 6.32
N TYR A 58 -7.18 -16.02 7.62
CA TYR A 58 -7.40 -14.69 8.14
C TYR A 58 -6.19 -13.79 7.86
N TRP A 59 -4.98 -14.22 8.22
CA TRP A 59 -3.77 -13.42 8.03
C TRP A 59 -3.41 -13.22 6.55
N LEU A 60 -3.70 -14.18 5.68
CA LEU A 60 -3.55 -13.99 4.23
C LEU A 60 -4.49 -12.92 3.67
N LYS A 61 -5.73 -12.87 4.17
CA LYS A 61 -6.68 -11.82 3.80
C LYS A 61 -6.19 -10.44 4.27
N VAL A 62 -5.78 -10.35 5.54
CA VAL A 62 -5.23 -9.11 6.11
C VAL A 62 -4.01 -8.65 5.32
N ALA A 63 -3.07 -9.56 4.99
CA ALA A 63 -1.91 -9.25 4.16
C ALA A 63 -2.30 -8.64 2.81
N HIS A 64 -3.27 -9.24 2.11
CA HIS A 64 -3.74 -8.74 0.83
C HIS A 64 -4.38 -7.35 0.95
N GLU A 65 -5.16 -7.10 2.00
CA GLU A 65 -5.78 -5.80 2.26
C GLU A 65 -4.71 -4.72 2.55
N THR A 66 -3.73 -5.02 3.41
CA THR A 66 -2.62 -4.11 3.73
C THR A 66 -1.79 -3.77 2.50
N GLU A 67 -1.48 -4.74 1.64
CA GLU A 67 -0.76 -4.49 0.38
C GLU A 67 -1.53 -3.59 -0.60
N ALA A 68 -2.85 -3.76 -0.67
CA ALA A 68 -3.71 -2.89 -1.47
C ALA A 68 -3.70 -1.45 -0.94
N LEU A 69 -3.74 -1.27 0.39
CA LEU A 69 -3.64 0.04 1.04
C LEU A 69 -2.28 0.70 0.80
N ILE A 70 -1.17 -0.01 1.00
CA ILE A 70 0.19 0.46 0.70
C ILE A 70 0.28 0.93 -0.75
N THR A 71 -0.22 0.12 -1.69
CA THR A 71 -0.23 0.47 -3.11
C THR A 71 -1.00 1.76 -3.38
N ASN A 72 -2.14 1.94 -2.72
CA ASN A 72 -2.96 3.16 -2.84
C ASN A 72 -2.23 4.38 -2.26
N VAL A 73 -1.65 4.29 -1.06
CA VAL A 73 -0.88 5.39 -0.45
C VAL A 73 0.32 5.76 -1.33
N ARG A 74 1.05 4.78 -1.87
CA ARG A 74 2.16 5.02 -2.80
C ARG A 74 1.71 5.68 -4.11
N ARG A 75 0.52 5.37 -4.62
CA ARG A 75 -0.06 6.08 -5.78
C ARG A 75 -0.37 7.53 -5.43
N LYS A 76 -0.97 7.79 -4.26
CA LYS A 76 -1.25 9.14 -3.76
C LYS A 76 0.03 9.97 -3.56
N GLN A 77 1.09 9.40 -2.97
CA GLN A 77 2.39 10.05 -2.80
C GLN A 77 3.00 10.50 -4.14
N LYS A 78 2.84 9.69 -5.19
CA LYS A 78 3.30 10.01 -6.55
C LYS A 78 2.44 11.07 -7.25
N GLY A 79 1.46 11.65 -6.58
CA GLY A 79 0.53 12.64 -7.15
C GLY A 79 -0.42 12.04 -8.19
N ILE A 80 -0.56 10.71 -8.26
CA ILE A 80 -1.48 10.04 -9.18
C ILE A 80 -2.90 10.17 -8.61
N ALA A 81 -3.62 11.20 -9.06
CA ALA A 81 -5.01 11.43 -8.69
C ALA A 81 -5.97 10.71 -9.68
N GLY A 82 -6.52 9.57 -9.28
CA GLY A 82 -7.50 8.77 -10.04
C GLY A 82 -6.90 7.57 -10.79
N ASP A 83 -7.73 6.82 -11.52
CA ASP A 83 -7.30 5.70 -12.40
C ASP A 83 -6.46 6.15 -13.60
N TRP A 84 -6.27 7.47 -13.76
CA TRP A 84 -5.44 8.07 -14.79
C TRP A 84 -4.25 8.76 -14.14
N ALA A 85 -3.04 8.34 -14.51
CA ALA A 85 -1.79 8.91 -14.02
C ALA A 85 -1.59 10.35 -14.50
N LEU A 86 -2.17 11.33 -13.79
CA LEU A 86 -1.92 12.75 -14.01
C LEU A 86 -0.78 13.23 -13.10
N ASP A 87 0.39 13.48 -13.68
CA ASP A 87 1.53 14.09 -12.97
C ASP A 87 1.29 15.58 -12.77
N LEU A 88 0.91 15.97 -11.55
CA LEU A 88 0.58 17.35 -11.19
C LEU A 88 1.79 18.29 -11.23
N GLU A 89 3.00 17.80 -10.98
CA GLU A 89 4.20 18.65 -11.01
C GLU A 89 4.59 18.97 -12.46
N ARG A 90 4.56 17.96 -13.33
CA ARG A 90 4.71 18.15 -14.77
C ARG A 90 3.61 19.04 -15.34
N ALA A 91 2.35 18.82 -14.94
CA ALA A 91 1.24 19.67 -15.36
C ALA A 91 1.46 21.13 -14.91
N ARG A 92 1.90 21.35 -13.66
CA ARG A 92 2.22 22.69 -13.14
C ARG A 92 3.33 23.36 -13.94
N LEU A 93 4.40 22.64 -14.26
CA LEU A 93 5.49 23.13 -15.11
C LEU A 93 5.01 23.47 -16.52
N GLU A 94 4.27 22.58 -17.18
CA GLU A 94 3.76 22.79 -18.53
C GLU A 94 2.79 23.98 -18.60
N VAL A 95 1.86 24.08 -17.65
CA VAL A 95 0.93 25.20 -17.51
C VAL A 95 1.69 26.50 -17.22
N GLY A 96 2.62 26.48 -16.26
CA GLY A 96 3.45 27.63 -15.91
C GLY A 96 4.26 28.14 -17.10
N CYS A 97 4.88 27.25 -17.88
CA CYS A 97 5.61 27.60 -19.10
C CYS A 97 4.70 28.15 -20.19
N ARG A 98 3.46 27.66 -20.32
CA ARG A 98 2.47 28.24 -21.26
C ARG A 98 2.03 29.62 -20.81
N MET A 99 1.70 29.82 -19.53
CA MET A 99 1.35 31.13 -18.99
C MET A 99 2.50 32.14 -19.12
N ALA A 100 3.74 31.72 -18.85
CA ALA A 100 4.91 32.57 -19.01
C ALA A 100 5.21 32.90 -20.48
N ARG A 101 4.81 32.06 -21.42
CA ARG A 101 4.86 32.37 -22.85
C ARG A 101 3.77 33.35 -23.25
N LEU A 102 2.54 33.17 -22.79
CA LEU A 102 1.46 34.13 -23.02
C LEU A 102 1.80 35.52 -22.47
N ARG A 103 2.34 35.59 -21.24
CA ARG A 103 2.84 36.85 -20.65
C ARG A 103 3.99 37.50 -21.44
N ARG A 104 4.79 36.71 -22.14
CA ARG A 104 5.92 37.21 -22.97
C ARG A 104 5.49 37.60 -24.38
N CYS A 105 4.55 36.85 -24.99
CA CYS A 105 3.96 37.20 -26.28
C CYS A 105 3.08 38.45 -26.17
N CYS A 106 2.35 38.58 -25.06
CA CYS A 106 1.58 39.76 -24.73
C CYS A 106 2.42 40.67 -23.82
N GLY A 107 3.41 41.36 -24.37
CA GLY A 107 3.98 42.56 -23.71
C GLY A 107 2.97 43.72 -23.62
N ALA A 108 1.68 43.43 -23.51
CA ALA A 108 0.58 44.37 -23.66
C ALA A 108 -0.61 43.95 -22.80
N GLY A 109 -1.07 44.88 -21.97
CA GLY A 109 -2.38 44.83 -21.32
C GLY A 109 -2.30 44.93 -19.81
N GLU A 110 -2.16 46.15 -19.30
CA GLU A 110 -2.77 46.51 -18.02
C GLU A 110 -4.21 45.95 -18.02
N LEU A 111 -4.57 45.24 -16.96
CA LEU A 111 -5.96 44.91 -16.71
C LEU A 111 -6.66 46.25 -16.43
N SER A 112 -7.54 46.69 -17.33
CA SER A 112 -8.48 47.76 -17.02
C SER A 112 -9.32 47.31 -15.82
N ASP A 113 -9.47 48.21 -14.86
CA ASP A 113 -10.43 48.12 -13.74
C ASP A 113 -11.85 47.76 -14.22
#